data_AF-A0AAW8GFE7-F1
#
_entry.id   AF-A0AAW8GFE7-F1
#
_cell.length_a   1.000
_cell.length_b   1.000
_cell.length_c   1.000
_cell.angle_alpha   90.00
_cell.angle_beta   90.00
_cell.angle_gamma   90.00
#
_symmetry.space_group_name_H-M   'P 1'
#
loop_
_entity.id
_entity.type
_entity.pdbx_description
1 polymer ?
#
loop_
_entity_poly.entity_id
_entity_poly.type
_entity_poly.pdbx_seq_one_letter_code
_entity_poly.pdbx_strand_id
1 'polypeptide(L)'
;MPKEALKQFRISLVEHAPGHDMRLGTCSRNAADQDKLERTPRSTCSFSSPRSLTYVNRSIEAARATGSFPAWKAHKYAPVADKPPLPVYSRRLRQARETHAISQRALGIAAGLDEFVASTRVNRYETGVHQPDLQTLQRLAAVLELPVAYFYAEDDDLARLIAEFKERPKGKR
;
A
#
# COMPACT_ATOMS: atom_id res chain seq x y z
N MET A 1 21.42 13.55 -33.80
CA MET A 1 21.86 14.61 -32.87
C MET A 1 22.06 13.98 -31.50
N PRO A 2 23.22 14.20 -30.86
CA PRO A 2 23.74 13.33 -29.80
C PRO A 2 23.10 13.60 -28.43
N LYS A 3 22.99 12.53 -27.64
CA LYS A 3 22.65 12.51 -26.22
C LYS A 3 23.98 12.69 -25.47
N GLU A 4 24.19 13.82 -24.79
CA GLU A 4 25.14 13.97 -23.67
C GLU A 4 25.03 15.38 -23.06
N ALA A 5 24.44 15.50 -21.87
CA ALA A 5 24.62 16.67 -21.00
C ALA A 5 24.28 16.27 -19.56
N LEU A 6 25.30 15.76 -18.90
CA LEU A 6 25.34 15.38 -17.49
C LEU A 6 25.17 16.59 -16.57
N LYS A 7 24.55 16.29 -15.41
CA LYS A 7 24.98 16.71 -14.06
C LYS A 7 25.47 18.14 -13.90
N GLN A 8 24.57 18.98 -13.39
CA GLN A 8 24.81 20.05 -12.41
C GLN A 8 23.42 20.32 -11.85
N PHE A 9 23.10 20.03 -10.59
CA PHE A 9 23.32 21.00 -9.53
C PHE A 9 23.50 20.34 -8.17
N ARG A 10 24.40 20.96 -7.44
CA ARG A 10 25.13 20.52 -6.28
C ARG A 10 24.43 21.04 -5.03
N ILE A 11 24.44 20.20 -4.02
CA ILE A 11 24.09 20.44 -2.62
C ILE A 11 24.74 21.73 -2.10
N SER A 12 23.95 22.57 -1.42
CA SER A 12 24.44 23.60 -0.50
C SER A 12 23.71 23.50 0.83
N LEU A 13 24.44 23.01 1.81
CA LEU A 13 24.20 22.99 3.25
C LEU A 13 24.26 24.43 3.79
N VAL A 14 23.33 24.87 4.66
CA VAL A 14 23.59 25.84 5.75
C VAL A 14 22.61 25.58 6.90
N GLU A 15 23.20 25.53 8.10
CA GLU A 15 22.67 25.31 9.44
C GLU A 15 21.71 26.41 9.92
N HIS A 16 20.94 26.17 10.99
CA HIS A 16 20.80 27.05 12.18
C HIS A 16 19.83 26.41 13.19
N ALA A 17 20.38 25.93 14.30
CA ALA A 17 19.63 25.63 15.52
C ALA A 17 19.49 26.90 16.38
N PRO A 18 18.37 27.05 17.13
CA PRO A 18 18.55 27.40 18.53
C PRO A 18 17.54 26.75 19.49
N GLY A 19 17.96 26.57 20.75
CA GLY A 19 17.15 27.02 21.88
C GLY A 19 16.49 25.93 22.73
N HIS A 20 17.13 25.68 23.87
CA HIS A 20 16.71 24.90 25.02
C HIS A 20 15.71 25.71 25.88
N ASP A 21 14.57 25.14 26.31
CA ASP A 21 13.96 25.50 27.61
C ASP A 21 13.16 24.31 28.19
N MET A 22 13.71 23.75 29.26
CA MET A 22 13.11 22.70 30.08
C MET A 22 12.33 23.37 31.21
N ARG A 23 11.00 23.39 31.11
CA ARG A 23 10.13 23.74 32.24
C ARG A 23 9.49 22.50 32.84
N LEU A 24 9.98 22.19 34.04
CA LEU A 24 9.46 21.20 34.97
C LEU A 24 8.04 21.60 35.39
N GLY A 25 7.05 20.86 34.91
CA GLY A 25 5.68 20.90 35.43
C GLY A 25 5.59 20.10 36.73
N THR A 26 5.57 20.80 37.86
CA THR A 26 5.30 20.21 39.18
C THR A 26 3.84 19.75 39.24
N CYS A 27 3.62 18.43 39.20
CA CYS A 27 2.31 17.83 39.43
C CYS A 27 2.04 17.77 40.94
N SER A 28 1.33 18.78 41.46
CA SER A 28 0.78 18.78 42.82
C SER A 28 -0.36 17.76 42.89
N ARG A 29 -0.09 16.57 43.45
CA ARG A 29 -1.12 15.63 43.87
C ARG A 29 -1.50 15.96 45.31
N ASN A 30 -2.73 16.45 45.48
CA ASN A 30 -3.33 16.65 46.79
C ASN A 30 -3.49 15.30 47.49
N ALA A 31 -3.09 15.30 48.75
CA ALA A 31 -3.32 14.26 49.73
C ALA A 31 -4.78 14.31 50.22
N ALA A 32 -5.50 13.22 50.02
CA ALA A 32 -6.64 12.79 50.85
C ALA A 32 -7.03 11.37 50.44
N ASP A 33 -7.67 10.64 51.34
CA ASP A 33 -8.14 9.26 51.23
C ASP A 33 -7.08 8.16 51.38
N GLN A 34 -6.55 8.10 52.60
CA GLN A 34 -6.24 6.81 53.23
C GLN A 34 -7.51 6.30 53.93
N ASP A 35 -8.24 5.37 53.33
CA ASP A 35 -8.90 4.32 54.10
C ASP A 35 -9.33 3.14 53.20
N LYS A 36 -9.11 1.92 53.72
CA LYS A 36 -9.71 0.65 53.29
C LYS A 36 -9.57 0.21 51.81
N LEU A 37 -8.58 -0.66 51.56
CA LEU A 37 -8.89 -2.03 51.17
C LEU A 37 -7.71 -2.96 51.44
N GLU A 38 -8.03 -4.09 52.02
CA GLU A 38 -7.15 -5.08 52.61
C GLU A 38 -6.16 -5.68 51.59
N ARG A 39 -4.90 -5.82 52.02
CA ARG A 39 -3.83 -6.49 51.27
C ARG A 39 -4.08 -7.99 51.27
N THR A 40 -4.59 -8.55 50.17
CA THR A 40 -4.39 -9.96 49.83
C THR A 40 -3.15 -10.09 48.93
N PRO A 41 -2.36 -11.17 49.08
CA PRO A 41 -1.02 -11.24 48.49
C PRO A 41 -1.12 -11.24 46.96
N ARG A 42 -0.38 -10.31 46.33
CA ARG A 42 -0.10 -10.34 44.89
C ARG A 42 0.59 -11.67 44.59
N SER A 43 -0.18 -12.60 44.04
CA SER A 43 0.35 -13.61 43.13
C SER A 43 1.26 -12.86 42.16
N THR A 44 2.56 -13.15 42.21
CA THR A 44 3.52 -12.71 41.21
C THR A 44 3.22 -13.46 39.92
N CYS A 45 2.15 -13.06 39.23
CA CYS A 45 2.05 -13.31 37.80
C CYS A 45 3.16 -12.46 37.18
N SER A 46 4.26 -13.12 36.84
CA SER A 46 5.30 -12.56 35.98
C SER A 46 4.63 -12.13 34.68
N PHE A 47 4.23 -10.86 34.60
CA PHE A 47 3.73 -10.25 33.39
C PHE A 47 4.94 -10.05 32.47
N SER A 48 5.41 -11.14 31.86
CA SER A 48 6.32 -11.09 30.72
C SER A 48 5.56 -10.41 29.59
N SER A 49 5.70 -9.09 29.51
CA SER A 49 5.09 -8.26 28.47
C SER A 49 5.37 -8.85 27.09
N PRO A 50 4.37 -9.44 26.40
CA PRO A 50 4.60 -10.10 25.13
C PRO A 50 4.49 -9.06 24.03
N ARG A 51 5.46 -8.14 23.98
CA ARG A 51 5.69 -7.25 22.82
C ARG A 51 6.82 -7.77 21.93
N SER A 52 6.97 -9.08 21.82
CA SER A 52 7.83 -9.68 20.81
C SER A 52 7.01 -10.08 19.58
N LEU A 53 7.52 -9.76 18.40
CA LEU A 53 7.00 -10.17 17.08
C LEU A 53 6.68 -11.69 17.00
N THR A 54 7.30 -12.49 17.87
CA THR A 54 7.15 -13.94 17.97
C THR A 54 5.78 -14.39 18.52
N TYR A 55 5.09 -13.62 19.36
CA TYR A 55 3.77 -14.01 19.88
C TYR A 55 2.68 -13.88 18.80
N VAL A 56 2.72 -12.79 18.02
CA VAL A 56 1.77 -12.55 16.92
C VAL A 56 1.93 -13.62 15.85
N ASN A 57 3.16 -13.92 15.42
CA ASN A 57 3.41 -14.96 14.42
C ASN A 57 3.00 -16.37 14.91
N ARG A 58 3.29 -16.72 16.17
CA ARG A 58 2.85 -18.01 16.75
C ARG A 58 1.33 -18.17 16.78
N SER A 59 0.58 -17.10 17.06
CA SER A 59 -0.89 -17.14 17.03
C SER A 59 -1.46 -17.31 15.62
N ILE A 60 -0.78 -16.78 14.59
CA ILE A 60 -1.16 -16.97 13.18
C ILE A 60 -0.84 -18.40 12.74
N GLU A 61 0.33 -18.92 13.11
CA GLU A 61 0.70 -20.31 12.83
C GLU A 61 -0.24 -21.31 13.52
N ALA A 62 -0.59 -21.07 14.78
CA ALA A 62 -1.57 -21.86 15.51
C ALA A 62 -2.97 -21.78 14.88
N ALA A 63 -3.41 -20.58 14.45
CA ALA A 63 -4.70 -20.39 13.76
C ALA A 63 -4.72 -21.03 12.37
N ARG A 64 -3.58 -21.07 11.66
CA ARG A 64 -3.42 -21.85 10.41
C ARG A 64 -3.47 -23.35 10.66
N ALA A 65 -2.85 -23.82 11.75
CA ALA A 65 -2.88 -25.24 12.13
C ALA A 65 -4.27 -25.71 12.59
N THR A 66 -5.06 -24.83 13.22
CA THR A 66 -6.44 -25.11 13.65
C THR A 66 -7.51 -24.73 12.63
N GLY A 67 -7.13 -24.02 11.55
CA GLY A 67 -8.05 -23.56 10.50
C GLY A 67 -9.07 -22.50 10.94
N SER A 68 -8.97 -21.98 12.17
CA SER A 68 -9.99 -21.12 12.76
C SER A 68 -9.41 -19.76 13.16
N PHE A 69 -9.68 -18.75 12.33
CA PHE A 69 -9.52 -17.35 12.72
C PHE A 69 -10.84 -16.85 13.29
N PRO A 70 -10.83 -15.91 14.26
CA PRO A 70 -12.05 -15.20 14.66
C PRO A 70 -12.77 -14.65 13.42
N ALA A 71 -14.09 -14.79 13.34
CA ALA A 71 -14.88 -14.47 12.14
C ALA A 71 -14.58 -13.05 11.60
N TRP A 72 -14.40 -12.06 12.49
CA TRP A 72 -14.06 -10.68 12.11
C TRP A 72 -12.68 -10.51 11.47
N LYS A 73 -11.76 -11.47 11.65
CA LYS A 73 -10.42 -11.52 11.03
C LYS A 73 -10.35 -12.46 9.82
N ALA A 74 -11.35 -13.31 9.59
CA ALA A 74 -11.29 -14.37 8.59
C ALA A 74 -10.91 -13.85 7.18
N HIS A 75 -11.51 -12.75 6.73
CA HIS A 75 -11.22 -12.14 5.43
C HIS A 75 -9.73 -11.75 5.22
N LYS A 76 -9.00 -11.38 6.28
CA LYS A 76 -7.57 -11.02 6.20
C LYS A 76 -6.67 -12.24 6.03
N TYR A 77 -7.04 -13.37 6.61
CA TYR A 77 -6.22 -14.58 6.66
C TYR A 77 -6.78 -15.75 5.84
N ALA A 78 -7.88 -15.52 5.12
CA ALA A 78 -8.48 -16.48 4.20
C ALA A 78 -7.43 -16.97 3.18
N PRO A 79 -7.47 -18.25 2.78
CA PRO A 79 -6.62 -18.76 1.71
C PRO A 79 -6.89 -17.96 0.43
N VAL A 80 -5.89 -17.86 -0.44
CA VAL A 80 -5.95 -16.99 -1.63
C VAL A 80 -7.15 -17.31 -2.54
N ALA A 81 -7.60 -18.56 -2.56
CA ALA A 81 -8.76 -19.02 -3.33
C ALA A 81 -10.10 -18.41 -2.87
N ASP A 82 -10.24 -18.06 -1.60
CA ASP A 82 -11.51 -17.58 -1.01
C ASP A 82 -11.63 -16.05 -1.00
N LYS A 83 -10.60 -15.35 -1.50
CA LYS A 83 -10.63 -13.88 -1.57
C LYS A 83 -11.63 -13.44 -2.65
N PRO A 84 -12.39 -12.36 -2.42
CA PRO A 84 -13.29 -11.84 -3.44
C PRO A 84 -12.50 -11.49 -4.70
N PRO A 85 -13.08 -11.72 -5.89
CA PRO A 85 -12.41 -11.43 -7.14
C PRO A 85 -12.08 -9.93 -7.22
N LEU A 86 -10.89 -9.63 -7.75
CA LEU A 86 -10.48 -8.25 -7.94
C LEU A 86 -11.35 -7.57 -9.01
N PRO A 87 -11.56 -6.24 -8.92
CA PRO A 87 -12.19 -5.48 -9.99
C PRO A 87 -11.47 -5.71 -11.33
N VAL A 88 -12.24 -5.72 -12.41
CA VAL A 88 -11.75 -5.97 -13.78
C VAL A 88 -10.57 -5.05 -14.12
N TYR A 89 -10.70 -3.75 -13.83
CA TYR A 89 -9.64 -2.77 -14.09
C TYR A 89 -8.36 -3.05 -13.32
N SER A 90 -8.44 -3.49 -12.05
CA SER A 90 -7.27 -3.78 -11.24
C SER A 90 -6.48 -4.95 -11.82
N ARG A 91 -7.20 -6.00 -12.22
CA ARG A 91 -6.62 -7.18 -12.89
C ARG A 91 -5.96 -6.79 -14.21
N ARG A 92 -6.65 -6.00 -15.05
CA ARG A 92 -6.14 -5.55 -16.36
C ARG A 92 -4.94 -4.61 -16.23
N LEU A 93 -4.96 -3.69 -15.28
CA LEU A 93 -3.84 -2.78 -15.02
C LEU A 93 -2.58 -3.55 -14.65
N ARG A 94 -2.71 -4.53 -13.75
CA ARG A 94 -1.61 -5.40 -13.35
C ARG A 94 -1.09 -6.21 -14.53
N GLN A 95 -1.99 -6.81 -15.32
CA GLN A 95 -1.63 -7.57 -16.51
C GLN A 95 -0.86 -6.72 -17.53
N ALA A 96 -1.37 -5.52 -17.86
CA ALA A 96 -0.67 -4.59 -18.75
C ALA A 96 0.71 -4.25 -18.19
N ARG A 97 0.82 -3.88 -16.91
CA ARG A 97 2.11 -3.55 -16.28
C ARG A 97 3.10 -4.71 -16.38
N GLU A 98 2.66 -5.94 -16.15
CA GLU A 98 3.48 -7.14 -16.23
C GLU A 98 3.95 -7.41 -17.66
N THR A 99 3.08 -7.24 -18.67
CA THR A 99 3.45 -7.33 -20.09
C THR A 99 4.52 -6.32 -20.49
N HIS A 100 4.46 -5.09 -19.96
CA HIS A 100 5.47 -4.06 -20.19
C HIS A 100 6.71 -4.19 -19.30
N ALA A 101 6.74 -5.13 -18.35
CA ALA A 101 7.83 -5.35 -17.39
C ALA A 101 8.24 -4.10 -16.58
N ILE A 102 7.29 -3.23 -16.24
CA ILE A 102 7.54 -1.99 -15.49
C ILE A 102 7.21 -2.20 -14.00
N SER A 103 8.00 -1.64 -13.08
CA SER A 103 7.68 -1.66 -11.65
C SER A 103 6.50 -0.75 -11.31
N GLN A 104 5.75 -1.06 -10.24
CA GLN A 104 4.62 -0.22 -9.80
C GLN A 104 5.05 1.24 -9.56
N ARG A 105 6.24 1.44 -8.97
CA ARG A 105 6.81 2.76 -8.73
C ARG A 105 7.10 3.50 -10.03
N ALA A 106 7.78 2.84 -10.96
CA ALA A 106 8.14 3.44 -12.25
C ALA A 106 6.90 3.80 -13.08
N LEU A 107 5.87 2.94 -13.09
CA LEU A 107 4.59 3.22 -13.73
C LEU A 107 3.91 4.47 -13.15
N GLY A 108 3.87 4.58 -11.81
CA GLY A 108 3.28 5.72 -11.15
C GLY A 108 4.02 7.03 -11.44
N ILE A 109 5.35 7.01 -11.40
CA ILE A 109 6.18 8.19 -11.72
C ILE A 109 5.97 8.61 -13.18
N ALA A 110 5.98 7.65 -14.11
CA ALA A 110 5.75 7.92 -15.53
C ALA A 110 4.34 8.50 -15.80
N ALA A 111 3.34 8.10 -15.02
CA ALA A 111 1.98 8.64 -15.10
C ALA A 111 1.82 10.03 -14.42
N GLY A 112 2.91 10.60 -13.89
CA GLY A 112 2.93 11.91 -13.24
C GLY A 112 2.45 11.89 -11.78
N LEU A 113 2.55 10.74 -11.10
CA LEU A 113 2.39 10.67 -9.64
C LEU A 113 3.71 11.04 -8.95
N ASP A 114 3.60 11.60 -7.75
CA ASP A 114 4.77 11.89 -6.92
C ASP A 114 5.55 10.61 -6.54
N GLU A 115 6.88 10.71 -6.55
CA GLU A 115 7.81 9.57 -6.43
C GLU A 115 7.65 8.78 -5.12
N PHE A 116 7.29 9.44 -4.03
CA PHE A 116 7.14 8.81 -2.72
C PHE A 116 5.81 8.08 -2.56
N VAL A 117 4.77 8.54 -3.27
CA VAL A 117 3.42 7.94 -3.22
C VAL A 117 3.11 7.01 -4.38
N ALA A 118 3.89 7.07 -5.47
CA ALA A 118 3.66 6.33 -6.72
C ALA A 118 3.47 4.83 -6.48
N SER A 119 4.39 4.19 -5.76
CA SER A 119 4.33 2.74 -5.47
C SER A 119 3.07 2.37 -4.69
N THR A 120 2.75 3.14 -3.65
CA THR A 120 1.59 2.90 -2.79
C THR A 120 0.28 3.10 -3.54
N ARG A 121 0.16 4.14 -4.37
CA ARG A 121 -1.05 4.42 -5.15
C ARG A 121 -1.31 3.35 -6.19
N VAL A 122 -0.29 2.98 -6.99
CA VAL A 122 -0.43 1.94 -8.01
C VAL A 122 -0.80 0.60 -7.38
N ASN A 123 -0.19 0.23 -6.24
CA ASN A 123 -0.58 -0.97 -5.52
C ASN A 123 -2.05 -0.97 -5.07
N ARG A 124 -2.57 0.17 -4.59
CA ARG A 124 -4.00 0.31 -4.22
C ARG A 124 -4.93 0.18 -5.43
N TYR A 125 -4.50 0.65 -6.60
CA TYR A 125 -5.23 0.44 -7.86
C TYR A 125 -5.24 -1.04 -8.27
N GLU A 126 -4.09 -1.73 -8.21
CA GLU A 126 -3.97 -3.15 -8.57
C GLU A 126 -4.66 -4.11 -7.57
N THR A 127 -4.80 -3.69 -6.32
CA THR A 127 -5.52 -4.47 -5.28
C THR A 127 -7.01 -4.16 -5.24
N GLY A 128 -7.50 -3.22 -6.05
CA GLY A 128 -8.92 -2.85 -6.11
C GLY A 128 -9.41 -2.02 -4.93
N VAL A 129 -8.50 -1.58 -4.04
CA VAL A 129 -8.85 -0.78 -2.86
C VAL A 129 -9.34 0.62 -3.25
N HIS A 130 -8.74 1.20 -4.30
CA HIS A 130 -9.13 2.48 -4.84
C HIS A 130 -9.21 2.41 -6.35
N GLN A 131 -10.23 3.04 -6.91
CA GLN A 131 -10.33 3.22 -8.35
C GLN A 131 -9.65 4.54 -8.76
N PRO A 132 -8.79 4.55 -9.79
CA PRO A 132 -8.26 5.80 -10.31
C PRO A 132 -9.37 6.61 -10.99
N ASP A 133 -9.28 7.94 -10.89
CA ASP A 133 -10.11 8.83 -11.70
C ASP A 133 -9.77 8.67 -13.19
N LEU A 134 -10.71 9.00 -14.07
CA LEU A 134 -10.56 8.86 -15.51
C LEU A 134 -9.34 9.61 -16.05
N GLN A 135 -9.03 10.79 -15.51
CA GLN A 135 -7.85 11.55 -15.92
C GLN A 135 -6.54 10.85 -15.54
N THR A 136 -6.50 10.20 -14.37
CA THR A 136 -5.34 9.39 -13.93
C THR A 136 -5.23 8.12 -14.76
N LEU A 137 -6.37 7.48 -15.05
CA LEU A 137 -6.42 6.29 -15.90
C LEU A 137 -5.93 6.59 -17.31
N GLN A 138 -6.28 7.74 -17.90
CA GLN A 138 -5.75 8.18 -19.20
C GLN A 138 -4.23 8.35 -19.18
N ARG A 139 -3.64 8.87 -18.10
CA ARG A 139 -2.18 8.99 -17.97
C ARG A 139 -1.52 7.62 -17.87
N LEU A 140 -2.08 6.71 -17.08
CA LEU A 140 -1.60 5.32 -17.00
C LEU A 140 -1.71 4.62 -18.37
N ALA A 141 -2.83 4.80 -19.06
CA ALA A 141 -3.09 4.27 -20.40
C ALA A 141 -2.07 4.78 -21.43
N ALA A 142 -1.71 6.07 -21.35
CA ALA A 142 -0.71 6.67 -22.23
C ALA A 142 0.68 6.06 -22.00
N VAL A 143 1.08 5.84 -20.74
CA VAL A 143 2.38 5.20 -20.41
C VAL A 143 2.42 3.74 -20.85
N LEU A 144 1.33 3.01 -20.68
CA LEU A 144 1.19 1.62 -21.10
C LEU A 144 0.88 1.50 -22.59
N GLU A 145 0.76 2.61 -23.33
CA GLU A 145 0.41 2.60 -24.74
C GLU A 145 -0.83 1.74 -25.05
N LEU A 146 -1.87 1.82 -24.22
CA LEU A 146 -3.12 1.06 -24.39
C LEU A 146 -4.34 1.99 -24.41
N PRO A 147 -5.42 1.64 -25.14
CA PRO A 147 -6.67 2.38 -25.05
C PRO A 147 -7.30 2.26 -23.65
N VAL A 148 -7.98 3.32 -23.18
CA VAL A 148 -8.67 3.31 -21.88
C VAL A 148 -9.71 2.17 -21.78
N ALA A 149 -10.32 1.80 -22.90
CA ALA A 149 -11.28 0.69 -22.98
C ALA A 149 -10.68 -0.66 -22.55
N TYR A 150 -9.37 -0.86 -22.70
CA TYR A 150 -8.68 -2.10 -22.31
C TYR A 150 -8.86 -2.43 -20.83
N PHE A 151 -8.88 -1.41 -19.96
CA PHE A 151 -9.00 -1.61 -18.51
C PHE A 151 -10.39 -2.08 -18.10
N TYR A 152 -11.41 -1.93 -18.95
CA TYR A 152 -12.78 -2.34 -18.66
C TYR A 152 -13.21 -3.62 -19.39
N ALA A 153 -12.30 -4.26 -20.12
CA ALA A 153 -12.59 -5.51 -20.82
C ALA A 153 -12.63 -6.69 -19.83
N GLU A 154 -13.80 -7.30 -19.64
CA GLU A 154 -13.97 -8.48 -18.79
C GLU A 154 -13.26 -9.71 -19.37
N ASP A 155 -13.45 -9.96 -20.67
CA ASP A 155 -12.88 -11.10 -21.38
C ASP A 155 -11.47 -10.84 -21.89
N ASP A 156 -10.61 -11.87 -21.83
CA ASP A 156 -9.22 -11.80 -22.28
C ASP A 156 -9.12 -11.60 -23.80
N ASP A 157 -10.01 -12.24 -24.56
CA ASP A 157 -10.04 -12.11 -26.02
C ASP A 157 -10.49 -10.71 -26.44
N LEU A 158 -11.48 -10.13 -25.76
CA LEU A 158 -11.87 -8.74 -25.98
C LEU A 158 -10.73 -7.78 -25.65
N ALA A 159 -10.01 -8.00 -24.55
CA ALA A 159 -8.88 -7.18 -24.16
C ALA A 159 -7.75 -7.22 -25.23
N ARG A 160 -7.48 -8.39 -25.81
CA ARG A 160 -6.53 -8.56 -26.93
C ARG A 160 -6.96 -7.79 -28.17
N LEU A 161 -8.22 -7.94 -28.58
CA LEU A 161 -8.78 -7.22 -29.74
C LEU A 161 -8.67 -5.70 -29.57
N ILE A 162 -8.93 -5.18 -28.38
CA ILE A 162 -8.81 -3.74 -28.08
C ILE A 162 -7.35 -3.28 -28.16
N ALA A 163 -6.41 -4.07 -27.63
CA ALA A 163 -4.98 -3.75 -27.72
C ALA A 163 -4.52 -3.73 -29.18
N GLU A 164 -4.91 -4.71 -29.99
CA GLU A 164 -4.59 -4.78 -31.42
C GLU A 164 -5.22 -3.65 -32.24
N PHE A 165 -6.44 -3.23 -31.88
CA PHE A 165 -7.13 -2.14 -32.56
C PHE A 165 -6.32 -0.83 -32.52
N LYS A 166 -5.50 -0.62 -31.48
CA LYS A 166 -4.61 0.54 -31.37
C LYS A 166 -3.49 0.54 -32.42
N GLU A 167 -2.98 -0.62 -32.79
CA GLU A 167 -1.87 -0.74 -33.75
C GLU A 167 -2.36 -0.68 -35.21
N ARG A 168 -3.68 -0.85 -35.45
CA ARG A 168 -4.25 -0.74 -36.80
C ARG A 168 -4.16 0.69 -37.38
N PRO A 169 -3.72 0.86 -38.63
CA PRO A 169 -3.72 2.16 -39.30
C PRO A 169 -5.15 2.64 -39.57
N LYS A 170 -5.38 3.96 -39.48
CA LYS A 170 -6.72 4.59 -39.59
C LYS A 170 -7.51 4.22 -40.85
N GLY A 171 -6.86 3.85 -41.95
CA GLY A 171 -7.54 3.45 -43.19
C GLY A 171 -8.14 2.04 -43.19
N LYS A 172 -7.88 1.22 -42.16
CA LYS A 172 -8.40 -0.16 -42.02
C LYS A 172 -9.09 -0.39 -40.66
N ARG A 173 -9.48 0.70 -40.01
CA ARG A 173 -10.17 0.72 -38.72
C ARG A 173 -11.67 0.79 -38.91
#